data_AF-A0A1Q7G5V5-F1
#
_entry.id   AF-A0A1Q7G5V5-F1
#
_cell.length_a   1.000
_cell.length_b   1.000
_cell.length_c   1.000
_cell.angle_alpha   90.00
_cell.angle_beta   90.00
_cell.angle_gamma   90.00
#
_symmetry.space_group_name_H-M   'P 1'
#
loop_
_entity.id
_entity.type
_entity.pdbx_description
1 polymer ?
#
loop_
_entity_poly.entity_id
_entity_poly.type
_entity_poly.pdbx_seq_one_letter_code
_entity_poly.pdbx_strand_id
1 'polypeptide(L)'
;MAPNDGEQKEILTRIAMPTRHYFRCLILTGAAMGLFLFVTSFPAGAQWVNYPTAGVPRTPDGKPNLGGPAPKTQDGRPDFSGVWQPDDQKFFQNLAAGLKPEDVPMQAWAKELQQLRVTRDHVDDPLARCLPHGVPRVNTNGLFPFKIIQTPSLVVILYEQLYLFRQIFMDGRKLGNDAPAAWLGYSTARWDGDTLVVETAGFNDKTWLDTQQGHPASDALHVTERFRRPDFGHLEMQATIDDPKAYTKPWTSTTQKFHLLLGTDILEFICIEGEKDLPHLIAK
;
A
#
# COMPACT_ATOMS: atom_id res chain seq x y z
N MET A 1 16.11 65.53 43.98
CA MET A 1 16.06 66.63 43.00
C MET A 1 15.79 65.98 41.65
N ALA A 2 14.59 66.14 41.09
CA ALA A 2 14.27 65.61 39.78
C ALA A 2 14.83 66.56 38.70
N PRO A 3 15.46 66.06 37.62
CA PRO A 3 15.95 66.90 36.53
C PRO A 3 14.78 67.58 35.80
N ASN A 4 15.01 68.81 35.31
CA ASN A 4 14.02 69.66 34.66
C ASN A 4 13.77 69.23 33.19
N ASP A 5 12.58 69.50 32.68
CA ASP A 5 12.04 69.15 31.36
C ASP A 5 12.97 69.43 30.15
N GLY A 6 13.88 70.42 30.28
CA GLY A 6 14.87 70.72 29.25
C GLY A 6 15.96 69.65 29.09
N GLU A 7 16.37 69.03 30.20
CA GLU A 7 17.43 68.02 30.24
C GLU A 7 16.92 66.66 29.73
N GLN A 8 15.63 66.37 29.95
CA GLN A 8 14.97 65.18 29.39
C GLN A 8 14.84 65.25 27.85
N LYS A 9 14.59 66.43 27.29
CA LYS A 9 14.48 66.59 25.81
C LYS A 9 15.81 66.39 25.10
N GLU A 10 16.94 66.79 25.69
CA GLU A 10 18.25 66.58 25.06
C GLU A 10 18.68 65.11 25.09
N ILE A 11 18.38 64.38 26.18
CA ILE A 11 18.62 62.94 26.29
C ILE A 11 17.78 62.16 25.26
N LEU A 12 16.50 62.49 25.11
CA LEU A 12 15.62 61.84 24.14
C LEU A 12 16.03 62.10 22.68
N THR A 13 16.62 63.26 22.40
CA THR A 13 17.09 63.60 21.05
C THR A 13 18.40 62.88 20.70
N ARG A 14 19.27 62.59 21.67
CA ARG A 14 20.52 61.81 21.45
C ARG A 14 20.28 60.32 21.26
N ILE A 15 19.20 59.76 21.80
CA ILE A 15 18.83 58.34 21.62
C ILE A 15 18.16 58.12 20.24
N ALA A 16 17.59 59.18 19.65
CA ALA A 16 16.86 59.13 18.40
C ALA A 16 17.73 59.45 17.17
N MET A 17 18.78 58.67 16.91
CA MET A 17 19.42 58.56 15.59
C MET A 17 20.12 57.20 15.41
N PRO A 18 20.00 56.48 14.28
CA PRO A 18 18.87 56.37 13.36
C PRO A 18 18.40 54.90 13.33
N THR A 19 17.34 54.57 14.08
CA THR A 19 16.64 53.27 14.05
C THR A 19 16.20 52.86 12.64
N ARG A 20 16.07 53.82 11.72
CA ARG A 20 15.74 53.61 10.30
C ARG A 20 16.82 52.87 9.50
N HIS A 21 18.11 53.00 9.86
CA HIS A 21 19.19 52.28 9.16
C HIS A 21 19.28 50.82 9.62
N TYR A 22 19.11 50.57 10.91
CA TYR A 22 19.07 49.21 11.46
C TYR A 22 17.87 48.40 10.95
N PHE A 23 16.67 49.02 10.88
CA PHE A 23 15.49 48.35 10.32
C PHE A 23 15.65 48.03 8.82
N ARG A 24 16.26 48.94 8.03
CA ARG A 24 16.54 48.68 6.62
C ARG A 24 17.58 47.58 6.42
N CYS A 25 18.61 47.52 7.26
CA CYS A 25 19.61 46.46 7.22
C CYS A 25 19.00 45.10 7.59
N LEU A 26 18.17 45.06 8.63
CA LEU A 26 17.49 43.83 9.08
C LEU A 26 16.50 43.29 8.03
N ILE A 27 15.77 44.18 7.35
CA ILE A 27 14.86 43.82 6.25
C ILE A 27 15.64 43.33 5.03
N LEU A 28 16.77 43.95 4.68
CA LEU A 28 17.61 43.52 3.56
C LEU A 28 18.31 42.18 3.84
N THR A 29 18.79 41.94 5.06
CA THR A 29 19.35 40.63 5.45
C THR A 29 18.27 39.55 5.54
N GLY A 30 17.08 39.87 6.07
CA GLY A 30 15.95 38.94 6.12
C GLY A 30 15.41 38.58 4.74
N ALA A 31 15.35 39.55 3.82
CA ALA A 31 14.95 39.32 2.42
C ALA A 31 16.01 38.50 1.67
N ALA A 32 17.31 38.76 1.87
CA ALA A 32 18.38 37.96 1.27
C ALA A 32 18.39 36.51 1.78
N MET A 33 18.13 36.29 3.07
CA MET A 33 18.06 34.95 3.68
C MET A 33 16.79 34.19 3.26
N GLY A 34 15.66 34.89 3.11
CA GLY A 34 14.44 34.34 2.54
C GLY A 34 14.59 33.96 1.06
N LEU A 35 15.27 34.79 0.26
CA LEU A 35 15.57 34.48 -1.14
C LEU A 35 16.52 33.28 -1.27
N PHE A 36 17.50 33.15 -0.36
CA PHE A 36 18.43 32.01 -0.35
C PHE A 36 17.73 30.68 0.00
N LEU A 37 16.78 30.70 0.93
CA LEU A 37 15.98 29.51 1.29
C LEU A 37 15.00 29.08 0.18
N PHE A 38 14.52 30.02 -0.64
CA PHE A 38 13.71 29.69 -1.82
C PHE A 38 14.55 29.15 -2.99
N VAL A 39 15.81 29.59 -3.14
CA VAL A 39 16.69 29.16 -4.25
C VAL A 39 17.34 27.79 -4.00
N THR A 40 17.48 27.36 -2.74
CA THR A 40 17.97 26.00 -2.42
C THR A 40 16.88 24.95 -2.30
N SER A 41 15.61 25.33 -2.50
CA SER A 41 14.53 24.38 -2.77
C SER A 41 14.66 23.85 -4.19
N PHE A 42 15.76 23.13 -4.48
CA PHE A 42 15.69 22.13 -5.52
C PHE A 42 14.53 21.22 -5.11
N PRO A 43 13.53 20.98 -5.99
CA PRO A 43 12.73 19.79 -5.80
C PRO A 43 13.75 18.67 -5.74
N ALA A 44 13.89 18.02 -4.58
CA ALA A 44 14.44 16.69 -4.55
C ALA A 44 13.59 15.96 -5.59
N GLY A 45 14.16 15.72 -6.77
CA GLY A 45 13.54 14.83 -7.73
C GLY A 45 13.33 13.56 -6.93
N ALA A 46 12.08 13.30 -6.58
CA ALA A 46 11.75 12.15 -5.77
C ALA A 46 12.40 10.94 -6.45
N GLN A 47 12.97 10.03 -5.65
CA GLN A 47 13.84 8.91 -6.08
C GLN A 47 13.11 7.86 -6.93
N TRP A 48 12.22 8.28 -7.82
CA TRP A 48 11.50 7.42 -8.73
C TRP A 48 12.40 7.05 -9.88
N VAL A 49 12.52 5.75 -10.11
CA VAL A 49 13.29 5.26 -11.25
C VAL A 49 12.49 5.55 -12.52
N ASN A 50 13.07 6.29 -13.46
CA ASN A 50 12.42 6.58 -14.74
C ASN A 50 12.59 5.40 -15.70
N TYR A 51 11.74 4.38 -15.56
CA TYR A 51 11.71 3.21 -16.46
C TYR A 51 10.51 3.28 -17.40
N PRO A 52 10.71 3.53 -18.72
CA PRO A 52 9.60 3.61 -19.67
C PRO A 52 8.76 2.33 -19.69
N THR A 53 7.45 2.45 -19.47
CA THR A 53 6.51 1.35 -19.65
C THR A 53 6.26 1.13 -21.14
N ALA A 54 6.54 -0.07 -21.64
CA ALA A 54 6.33 -0.43 -23.04
C ALA A 54 4.83 -0.55 -23.38
N GLY A 55 4.49 -0.30 -24.65
CA GLY A 55 3.15 -0.59 -25.17
C GLY A 55 2.01 0.30 -24.66
N VAL A 56 2.32 1.41 -23.98
CA VAL A 56 1.31 2.35 -23.46
C VAL A 56 0.52 2.99 -24.61
N PRO A 57 -0.80 2.74 -24.74
CA PRO A 57 -1.64 3.40 -25.73
C PRO A 57 -1.59 4.91 -25.55
N ARG A 58 -1.61 5.66 -26.65
CA ARG A 58 -1.56 7.13 -26.62
C ARG A 58 -2.80 7.73 -27.27
N THR A 59 -3.26 8.84 -26.71
CA THR A 59 -4.24 9.72 -27.33
C THR A 59 -3.63 10.47 -28.53
N PRO A 60 -4.44 11.12 -29.39
CA PRO A 60 -3.92 11.93 -30.49
C PRO A 60 -2.97 13.06 -30.06
N ASP A 61 -3.12 13.59 -28.84
CA ASP A 61 -2.22 14.59 -28.23
C ASP A 61 -0.98 13.98 -27.54
N GLY A 62 -0.74 12.67 -27.71
CA GLY A 62 0.47 11.98 -27.26
C GLY A 62 0.50 11.59 -25.77
N LYS A 63 -0.59 11.81 -25.02
CA LYS A 63 -0.69 11.43 -23.60
C LYS A 63 -1.03 9.95 -23.43
N PRO A 64 -0.63 9.28 -22.33
CA PRO A 64 -1.08 7.93 -22.01
C PRO A 64 -2.61 7.83 -21.98
N ASN A 65 -3.16 6.85 -22.69
CA ASN A 65 -4.58 6.49 -22.65
C ASN A 65 -4.78 5.26 -21.75
N LEU A 66 -4.97 5.51 -20.46
CA LEU A 66 -5.20 4.46 -19.46
C LEU A 66 -6.57 3.76 -19.62
N GLY A 67 -7.56 4.42 -20.22
CA GLY A 67 -8.85 3.81 -20.57
C GLY A 67 -8.84 3.06 -21.90
N GLY A 68 -7.67 2.87 -22.52
CA GLY A 68 -7.51 2.09 -23.74
C GLY A 68 -7.76 0.59 -23.53
N PRO A 69 -7.80 -0.22 -24.61
CA PRO A 69 -8.01 -1.65 -24.47
C PRO A 69 -6.92 -2.30 -23.60
N ALA A 70 -7.32 -3.27 -22.77
CA ALA A 70 -6.38 -4.07 -22.00
C ALA A 70 -5.40 -4.80 -22.95
N PRO A 71 -4.10 -4.81 -22.64
CA PRO A 71 -3.13 -5.57 -23.42
C PRO A 71 -3.46 -7.06 -23.34
N LYS A 72 -3.13 -7.78 -24.42
CA LYS A 72 -3.35 -9.22 -24.53
C LYS A 72 -2.00 -9.94 -24.71
N THR A 73 -1.88 -11.11 -24.11
CA THR A 73 -0.77 -12.03 -24.34
C THR A 73 -0.86 -12.63 -25.75
N GLN A 74 0.17 -13.38 -26.17
CA GLN A 74 0.22 -14.02 -27.49
C GLN A 74 -0.96 -15.00 -27.73
N ASP A 75 -1.47 -15.63 -26.68
CA ASP A 75 -2.63 -16.52 -26.71
C ASP A 75 -3.98 -15.78 -26.55
N GLY A 76 -3.98 -14.45 -26.59
CA GLY A 76 -5.18 -13.62 -26.59
C GLY A 76 -5.83 -13.43 -25.22
N ARG A 77 -5.19 -13.87 -24.13
CA ARG A 77 -5.65 -13.63 -22.76
C ARG A 77 -5.27 -12.23 -22.30
N PRO A 78 -5.97 -11.62 -21.33
CA PRO A 78 -5.49 -10.40 -20.70
C PRO A 78 -4.06 -10.59 -20.17
N ASP A 79 -3.19 -9.65 -20.52
CA ASP A 79 -1.86 -9.54 -19.91
C ASP A 79 -2.00 -8.68 -18.66
N PHE A 80 -1.67 -9.24 -17.50
CA PHE A 80 -1.71 -8.54 -16.21
C PHE A 80 -0.38 -7.88 -15.87
N SER A 81 0.65 -8.02 -16.71
CA SER A 81 1.98 -7.47 -16.45
C SER A 81 1.94 -5.95 -16.27
N GLY A 82 2.66 -5.47 -15.26
CA GLY A 82 2.67 -4.05 -14.88
C GLY A 82 3.01 -3.86 -13.40
N VAL A 83 3.29 -2.61 -13.03
CA VAL A 83 3.41 -2.18 -11.64
C VAL A 83 2.07 -1.60 -11.21
N TRP A 84 1.45 -2.19 -10.21
CA TRP A 84 0.10 -1.88 -9.78
C TRP A 84 0.10 -1.39 -8.34
N GLN A 85 -0.79 -0.46 -8.04
CA GLN A 85 -1.00 0.03 -6.67
C GLN A 85 -2.50 0.05 -6.35
N PRO A 86 -2.92 -0.43 -5.18
CA PRO A 86 -4.31 -0.27 -4.73
C PRO A 86 -4.70 1.21 -4.71
N ASP A 87 -5.94 1.51 -5.10
CA ASP A 87 -6.42 2.90 -5.17
C ASP A 87 -6.53 3.58 -3.79
N ASP A 88 -6.71 2.78 -2.74
CA ASP A 88 -6.88 3.24 -1.37
C ASP A 88 -6.41 2.19 -0.34
N GLN A 89 -6.60 2.50 0.95
CA GLN A 89 -6.30 1.61 2.09
C GLN A 89 -7.49 0.78 2.56
N LYS A 90 -8.65 0.88 1.89
CA LYS A 90 -9.94 0.39 2.40
C LYS A 90 -9.89 -1.10 2.72
N PHE A 91 -9.41 -1.91 1.77
CA PHE A 91 -9.34 -3.37 1.92
C PHE A 91 -8.11 -3.84 2.71
N PHE A 92 -7.10 -2.98 2.88
CA PHE A 92 -6.00 -3.23 3.81
C PHE A 92 -6.44 -3.07 5.26
N GLN A 93 -7.31 -2.09 5.52
CA GLN A 93 -7.88 -1.85 6.84
C GLN A 93 -9.01 -2.84 7.15
N ASN A 94 -9.92 -3.07 6.20
CA ASN A 94 -11.07 -3.95 6.35
C ASN A 94 -11.37 -4.67 5.03
N LEU A 95 -10.99 -5.95 4.92
CA LEU A 95 -11.22 -6.76 3.74
C LEU A 95 -12.73 -6.95 3.46
N ALA A 96 -13.55 -6.92 4.51
CA ALA A 96 -15.00 -7.00 4.44
C ALA A 96 -15.69 -5.65 4.17
N ALA A 97 -14.95 -4.59 3.85
CA ALA A 97 -15.54 -3.28 3.63
C ALA A 97 -16.58 -3.29 2.50
N GLY A 98 -17.78 -2.77 2.80
CA GLY A 98 -18.93 -2.78 1.90
C GLY A 98 -19.84 -4.01 2.03
N LEU A 99 -19.47 -4.99 2.85
CA LEU A 99 -20.35 -6.10 3.24
C LEU A 99 -21.12 -5.77 4.51
N LYS A 100 -22.26 -6.46 4.71
CA LYS A 100 -22.95 -6.42 6.00
C LYS A 100 -22.30 -7.40 6.97
N PRO A 101 -22.37 -7.18 8.29
CA PRO A 101 -21.80 -8.11 9.27
C PRO A 101 -22.31 -9.55 9.14
N GLU A 102 -23.58 -9.75 8.78
CA GLU A 102 -24.17 -11.07 8.54
C GLU A 102 -23.60 -11.82 7.32
N ASP A 103 -22.95 -11.10 6.41
CA ASP A 103 -22.29 -11.66 5.23
C ASP A 103 -20.86 -12.13 5.55
N VAL A 104 -20.35 -11.87 6.76
CA VAL A 104 -19.03 -12.32 7.25
C VAL A 104 -19.21 -13.14 8.52
N PRO A 105 -19.79 -14.35 8.42
CA PRO A 105 -20.23 -15.09 9.59
C PRO A 105 -19.06 -15.85 10.22
N MET A 106 -18.49 -15.26 11.26
CA MET A 106 -17.40 -15.86 12.03
C MET A 106 -17.92 -16.91 13.02
N GLN A 107 -17.06 -17.90 13.30
CA GLN A 107 -17.20 -18.74 14.49
C GLN A 107 -17.03 -17.91 15.77
N ALA A 108 -17.55 -18.41 16.90
CA ALA A 108 -17.51 -17.69 18.17
C ALA A 108 -16.08 -17.29 18.58
N TRP A 109 -15.14 -18.24 18.54
CA TRP A 109 -13.74 -18.00 18.89
C TRP A 109 -13.08 -16.95 17.96
N ALA A 110 -13.42 -16.96 16.67
CA ALA A 110 -12.86 -16.03 15.70
C ALA A 110 -13.38 -14.61 15.96
N LYS A 111 -14.66 -14.47 16.31
CA LYS A 111 -15.23 -13.18 16.73
C LYS A 111 -14.59 -12.65 18.02
N GLU A 112 -14.37 -13.52 19.00
CA GLU A 112 -13.66 -13.15 20.25
C GLU A 112 -12.22 -12.72 19.97
N LEU A 113 -11.49 -13.46 19.14
CA LEU A 113 -10.13 -13.12 18.76
C LEU A 113 -10.07 -11.79 17.98
N GLN A 114 -11.01 -11.55 17.08
CA GLN A 114 -11.12 -10.28 16.36
C GLN A 114 -11.28 -9.11 17.33
N GLN A 115 -12.22 -9.22 18.28
CA GLN A 115 -12.45 -8.20 19.30
C GLN A 115 -11.21 -7.99 20.17
N LEU A 116 -10.52 -9.08 20.54
CA LEU A 116 -9.27 -9.01 21.29
C LEU A 116 -8.17 -8.23 20.54
N ARG A 117 -8.02 -8.46 19.23
CA ARG A 117 -7.04 -7.75 18.39
C ARG A 117 -7.32 -6.25 18.33
N VAL A 118 -8.58 -5.86 18.14
CA VAL A 118 -9.00 -4.45 18.10
C VAL A 118 -8.83 -3.77 19.46
N THR A 119 -9.26 -4.42 20.54
CA THR A 119 -9.17 -3.86 21.90
C THR A 119 -7.75 -3.71 22.39
N ARG A 120 -6.83 -4.55 21.92
CA ARG A 120 -5.39 -4.47 22.21
C ARG A 120 -4.64 -3.54 21.26
N ASP A 121 -5.33 -2.66 20.54
CA ASP A 121 -4.73 -1.67 19.64
C ASP A 121 -3.82 -2.33 18.57
N HIS A 122 -4.17 -3.55 18.13
CA HIS A 122 -3.51 -4.27 17.03
C HIS A 122 -2.02 -4.59 17.25
N VAL A 123 -1.53 -4.50 18.49
CA VAL A 123 -0.11 -4.73 18.85
C VAL A 123 0.42 -6.13 18.49
N ASP A 124 -0.49 -7.08 18.27
CA ASP A 124 -0.17 -8.46 17.92
C ASP A 124 -0.18 -8.71 16.40
N ASP A 125 -0.38 -7.66 15.57
CA ASP A 125 -0.33 -7.79 14.12
C ASP A 125 1.10 -8.18 13.67
N PRO A 126 1.31 -9.31 12.98
CA PRO A 126 2.62 -9.73 12.50
C PRO A 126 3.33 -8.68 11.66
N LEU A 127 2.56 -7.83 10.95
CA LEU A 127 3.12 -6.76 10.14
C LEU A 127 3.97 -5.79 10.95
N ALA A 128 3.55 -5.48 12.18
CA ALA A 128 4.29 -4.59 13.07
C ALA A 128 5.68 -5.14 13.45
N ARG A 129 5.94 -6.42 13.16
CA ARG A 129 7.22 -7.10 13.37
C ARG A 129 7.91 -7.46 12.05
N CYS A 130 7.54 -6.76 10.97
CA CYS A 130 8.06 -7.00 9.62
C CYS A 130 7.84 -8.44 9.11
N LEU A 131 6.77 -9.11 9.55
CA LEU A 131 6.40 -10.44 9.09
C LEU A 131 5.39 -10.36 7.93
N PRO A 132 5.34 -11.38 7.03
CA PRO A 132 4.49 -11.34 5.85
C PRO A 132 2.99 -11.22 6.16
N HIS A 133 2.26 -10.60 5.22
CA HIS A 133 0.85 -10.26 5.41
C HIS A 133 -0.12 -11.42 5.17
N GLY A 134 0.29 -12.41 4.37
CA GLY A 134 -0.63 -13.41 3.81
C GLY A 134 -1.45 -12.88 2.64
N VAL A 135 -2.27 -13.76 2.07
CA VAL A 135 -3.17 -13.47 0.95
C VAL A 135 -4.62 -13.43 1.49
N PRO A 136 -5.47 -12.48 1.07
CA PRO A 136 -5.24 -11.47 0.04
C PRO A 136 -4.57 -10.18 0.56
N ARG A 137 -4.36 -10.02 1.87
CA ARG A 137 -3.90 -8.76 2.50
C ARG A 137 -2.63 -8.16 1.87
N VAL A 138 -1.68 -8.98 1.42
CA VAL A 138 -0.46 -8.51 0.73
C VAL A 138 -0.77 -7.73 -0.54
N ASN A 139 -1.87 -8.04 -1.23
CA ASN A 139 -2.32 -7.33 -2.42
C ASN A 139 -3.04 -6.03 -2.07
N THR A 140 -3.41 -5.76 -0.82
CA THR A 140 -4.35 -4.68 -0.50
C THR A 140 -3.72 -3.43 0.05
N ASN A 141 -2.42 -3.45 0.36
CA ASN A 141 -1.73 -2.31 0.92
C ASN A 141 -1.50 -1.21 -0.14
N GLY A 142 -2.33 -0.17 -0.13
CA GLY A 142 -2.20 0.99 -1.01
C GLY A 142 -0.98 1.88 -0.77
N LEU A 143 -0.09 1.58 0.19
CA LEU A 143 1.13 2.36 0.43
C LEU A 143 2.28 1.89 -0.46
N PHE A 144 2.25 0.63 -0.90
CA PHE A 144 3.34 0.00 -1.63
C PHE A 144 2.81 -0.66 -2.90
N PRO A 145 3.41 -0.39 -4.07
CA PRO A 145 3.05 -1.09 -5.29
C PRO A 145 3.53 -2.55 -5.28
N PHE A 146 2.99 -3.33 -6.21
CA PHE A 146 3.50 -4.65 -6.57
C PHE A 146 3.61 -4.77 -8.08
N LYS A 147 4.55 -5.59 -8.54
CA LYS A 147 4.80 -5.85 -9.95
C LYS A 147 4.29 -7.23 -10.31
N ILE A 148 3.46 -7.31 -11.35
CA ILE A 148 3.08 -8.57 -11.97
C ILE A 148 3.98 -8.83 -13.18
N ILE A 149 4.51 -10.05 -13.26
CA ILE A 149 5.20 -10.58 -14.42
C ILE A 149 4.44 -11.83 -14.86
N GLN A 150 3.88 -11.81 -16.06
CA GLN A 150 3.10 -12.92 -16.60
C GLN A 150 3.84 -13.64 -17.73
N THR A 151 3.90 -14.96 -17.61
CA THR A 151 4.31 -15.88 -18.68
C THR A 151 3.18 -16.88 -18.92
N PRO A 152 3.21 -17.67 -20.02
CA PRO A 152 2.18 -18.68 -20.26
C PRO A 152 2.04 -19.72 -19.15
N SER A 153 3.13 -20.04 -18.43
CA SER A 153 3.17 -21.11 -17.41
C SER A 153 3.18 -20.61 -15.96
N LEU A 154 3.52 -19.33 -15.74
CA LEU A 154 3.75 -18.78 -14.41
C LEU A 154 3.40 -17.30 -14.39
N VAL A 155 2.62 -16.90 -13.38
CA VAL A 155 2.47 -15.50 -12.98
C VAL A 155 3.26 -15.28 -11.70
N VAL A 156 4.10 -14.26 -11.68
CA VAL A 156 4.87 -13.85 -10.50
C VAL A 156 4.39 -12.49 -10.05
N ILE A 157 4.10 -12.35 -8.76
CA ILE A 157 3.86 -11.06 -8.11
C ILE A 157 5.06 -10.75 -7.23
N LEU A 158 5.72 -9.62 -7.49
CA LEU A 158 6.79 -9.08 -6.66
C LEU A 158 6.22 -7.93 -5.84
N TYR A 159 6.28 -8.02 -4.53
CA TYR A 159 5.81 -6.97 -3.64
C TYR A 159 6.98 -6.08 -3.26
N GLU A 160 6.83 -4.76 -3.42
CA GLU A 160 7.81 -3.80 -2.94
C GLU A 160 8.02 -3.99 -1.43
N GLN A 161 6.91 -4.07 -0.69
CA GLN A 161 6.95 -4.28 0.75
C GLN A 161 7.47 -5.67 1.12
N LEU A 162 8.40 -5.70 2.09
CA LEU A 162 8.99 -6.92 2.68
C LEU A 162 9.75 -7.82 1.69
N TYR A 163 10.02 -7.37 0.46
CA TYR A 163 10.70 -8.17 -0.57
C TYR A 163 10.07 -9.55 -0.81
N LEU A 164 8.75 -9.61 -0.67
CA LEU A 164 8.03 -10.85 -0.88
C LEU A 164 7.83 -11.10 -2.36
N PHE A 165 7.83 -12.38 -2.74
CA PHE A 165 7.36 -12.80 -4.04
C PHE A 165 6.32 -13.90 -3.88
N ARG A 166 5.38 -13.93 -4.82
CA ARG A 166 4.37 -14.97 -4.94
C ARG A 166 4.43 -15.58 -6.33
N GLN A 167 4.39 -16.90 -6.39
CA GLN A 167 4.32 -17.67 -7.63
C GLN A 167 2.91 -18.25 -7.77
N ILE A 168 2.31 -18.02 -8.93
CA ILE A 168 0.98 -18.52 -9.29
C ILE A 168 1.15 -19.40 -10.52
N PHE A 169 1.03 -20.72 -10.32
CA PHE A 169 1.27 -21.69 -11.38
C PHE A 169 0.05 -21.83 -12.31
N MET A 170 0.29 -21.83 -13.62
CA MET A 170 -0.74 -21.93 -14.66
C MET A 170 -0.84 -23.34 -15.28
N ASP A 171 -0.07 -24.30 -14.76
CA ASP A 171 0.11 -25.64 -15.36
C ASP A 171 -0.94 -26.67 -14.91
N GLY A 172 -1.98 -26.23 -14.20
CA GLY A 172 -3.08 -27.10 -13.75
C GLY A 172 -2.69 -28.06 -12.64
N ARG A 173 -1.53 -27.90 -12.00
CA ARG A 173 -1.17 -28.69 -10.81
C ARG A 173 -2.22 -28.49 -9.72
N LYS A 174 -2.47 -29.54 -8.93
CA LYS A 174 -3.37 -29.45 -7.78
C LYS A 174 -2.71 -28.62 -6.67
N LEU A 175 -3.52 -27.86 -5.94
CA LEU A 175 -3.09 -27.22 -4.69
C LEU A 175 -2.63 -28.30 -3.71
N GLY A 176 -1.51 -28.03 -3.03
CA GLY A 176 -0.70 -29.04 -2.35
C GLY A 176 -1.43 -29.83 -1.27
N ASN A 177 -0.94 -31.05 -1.02
CA ASN A 177 -1.26 -31.81 0.19
C ASN A 177 -0.03 -32.06 1.10
N ASP A 178 1.20 -31.87 0.59
CA ASP A 178 2.43 -32.30 1.30
C ASP A 178 3.51 -31.20 1.46
N ALA A 179 3.19 -29.95 1.14
CA ALA A 179 4.14 -28.84 1.27
C ALA A 179 4.11 -28.25 2.70
N PRO A 180 5.26 -27.81 3.25
CA PRO A 180 5.28 -27.13 4.55
C PRO A 180 4.40 -25.88 4.54
N ALA A 181 3.74 -25.58 5.66
CA ALA A 181 2.89 -24.42 5.76
C ALA A 181 3.66 -23.11 5.50
N ALA A 182 3.10 -22.22 4.69
CA ALA A 182 3.74 -21.00 4.22
C ALA A 182 2.95 -19.74 4.60
N TRP A 183 3.61 -18.59 4.62
CA TRP A 183 2.94 -17.32 4.92
C TRP A 183 2.00 -16.85 3.80
N LEU A 184 2.41 -17.02 2.54
CA LEU A 184 1.63 -16.64 1.36
C LEU A 184 0.84 -17.82 0.75
N GLY A 185 0.94 -19.00 1.37
CA GLY A 185 0.41 -20.25 0.82
C GLY A 185 1.04 -20.62 -0.53
N TYR A 186 0.36 -21.53 -1.23
CA TYR A 186 0.73 -22.02 -2.56
C TYR A 186 -0.39 -21.74 -3.55
N SER A 187 -0.07 -21.08 -4.66
CA SER A 187 -1.08 -20.59 -5.60
C SER A 187 -1.05 -21.31 -6.94
N THR A 188 -2.24 -21.66 -7.43
CA THR A 188 -2.44 -22.13 -8.81
C THR A 188 -3.58 -21.35 -9.43
N ALA A 189 -3.64 -21.29 -10.76
CA ALA A 189 -4.68 -20.54 -11.42
C ALA A 189 -5.17 -21.17 -12.70
N ARG A 190 -6.39 -20.77 -13.07
CA ARG A 190 -7.07 -21.11 -14.32
C ARG A 190 -7.77 -19.89 -14.89
N TRP A 191 -8.03 -19.94 -16.19
CA TRP A 191 -8.84 -18.93 -16.87
C TRP A 191 -10.32 -19.26 -16.80
N ASP A 192 -11.13 -18.26 -16.49
CA ASP A 192 -12.58 -18.26 -16.65
C ASP A 192 -12.97 -17.06 -17.52
N GLY A 193 -13.07 -17.30 -18.82
CA GLY A 193 -13.09 -16.23 -19.83
C GLY A 193 -11.83 -15.37 -19.77
N ASP A 194 -12.02 -14.06 -19.55
CA ASP A 194 -10.97 -13.07 -19.34
C ASP A 194 -10.61 -12.87 -17.84
N THR A 195 -11.17 -13.66 -16.93
CA THR A 195 -10.84 -13.62 -15.50
C THR A 195 -9.77 -14.64 -15.18
N LEU A 196 -8.69 -14.20 -14.51
CA LEU A 196 -7.72 -15.12 -13.91
C LEU A 196 -8.23 -15.51 -12.52
N VAL A 197 -8.56 -16.79 -12.35
CA VAL A 197 -9.04 -17.36 -11.08
C VAL A 197 -7.88 -18.04 -10.39
N VAL A 198 -7.45 -17.51 -9.25
CA VAL A 198 -6.30 -17.97 -8.48
C VAL A 198 -6.80 -18.62 -7.20
N GLU A 199 -6.40 -19.85 -6.94
CA GLU A 199 -6.69 -20.59 -5.71
C GLU A 199 -5.42 -20.69 -4.87
N THR A 200 -5.51 -20.47 -3.56
CA THR A 200 -4.37 -20.51 -2.64
C THR A 200 -4.74 -21.18 -1.32
N ALA A 201 -3.90 -22.12 -0.85
CA ALA A 201 -4.01 -22.77 0.45
C ALA A 201 -2.61 -23.15 0.98
N GLY A 202 -2.55 -23.91 2.08
CA GLY A 202 -1.30 -24.30 2.73
C GLY A 202 -0.71 -23.17 3.58
N PHE A 203 -1.57 -22.37 4.21
CA PHE A 203 -1.19 -21.27 5.07
C PHE A 203 -0.71 -21.74 6.44
N ASN A 204 0.13 -20.94 7.08
CA ASN A 204 0.73 -21.24 8.37
C ASN A 204 0.00 -20.64 9.58
N ASP A 205 -1.26 -20.25 9.44
CA ASP A 205 -2.15 -19.66 10.46
C ASP A 205 -1.73 -18.34 11.13
N LYS A 206 -0.57 -17.78 10.77
CA LYS A 206 0.00 -16.61 11.46
C LYS A 206 -0.54 -15.27 10.97
N THR A 207 -1.21 -15.23 9.83
CA THR A 207 -1.59 -14.00 9.12
C THR A 207 -2.98 -13.50 9.51
N TRP A 208 -3.19 -12.19 9.43
CA TRP A 208 -4.51 -11.57 9.55
C TRP A 208 -5.03 -11.21 8.17
N LEU A 209 -6.34 -11.29 7.95
CA LEU A 209 -6.92 -10.96 6.64
C LEU A 209 -6.94 -9.44 6.36
N ASP A 210 -6.91 -8.62 7.40
CA ASP A 210 -6.78 -7.17 7.34
C ASP A 210 -6.23 -6.58 8.64
N THR A 211 -5.91 -5.29 8.59
CA THR A 211 -5.18 -4.57 9.65
C THR A 211 -6.11 -4.04 10.75
N GLN A 212 -7.14 -3.27 10.37
CA GLN A 212 -7.95 -2.49 11.31
C GLN A 212 -9.08 -3.32 11.94
N GLN A 213 -9.63 -4.29 11.22
CA GLN A 213 -10.64 -5.18 11.78
C GLN A 213 -10.02 -6.45 12.36
N GLY A 214 -8.78 -6.80 11.98
CA GLY A 214 -8.06 -7.95 12.50
C GLY A 214 -8.78 -9.27 12.26
N HIS A 215 -9.46 -9.42 11.11
CA HIS A 215 -10.19 -10.65 10.78
C HIS A 215 -9.26 -11.89 10.85
N PRO A 216 -9.62 -12.95 11.63
CA PRO A 216 -8.81 -14.16 11.75
C PRO A 216 -8.82 -15.06 10.52
N ALA A 217 -7.74 -15.83 10.39
CA ALA A 217 -7.65 -16.99 9.51
C ALA A 217 -6.90 -18.10 10.25
N SER A 218 -7.01 -19.33 9.72
CA SER A 218 -6.37 -20.53 10.23
C SER A 218 -5.55 -21.23 9.14
N ASP A 219 -4.96 -22.36 9.49
CA ASP A 219 -4.29 -23.30 8.58
C ASP A 219 -5.26 -23.97 7.59
N ALA A 220 -6.57 -23.92 7.83
CA ALA A 220 -7.61 -24.41 6.92
C ALA A 220 -8.05 -23.38 5.87
N LEU A 221 -7.44 -22.19 5.86
CA LEU A 221 -7.77 -21.14 4.90
C LEU A 221 -7.53 -21.60 3.45
N HIS A 222 -8.55 -21.39 2.63
CA HIS A 222 -8.49 -21.46 1.17
C HIS A 222 -9.01 -20.14 0.61
N VAL A 223 -8.18 -19.47 -0.19
CA VAL A 223 -8.51 -18.19 -0.81
C VAL A 223 -8.71 -18.40 -2.31
N THR A 224 -9.84 -17.91 -2.83
CA THR A 224 -10.06 -17.80 -4.28
C THR A 224 -10.07 -16.34 -4.68
N GLU A 225 -9.05 -15.90 -5.42
CA GLU A 225 -8.96 -14.54 -5.97
C GLU A 225 -9.37 -14.55 -7.44
N ARG A 226 -10.13 -13.53 -7.85
CA ARG A 226 -10.56 -13.33 -9.25
C ARG A 226 -10.03 -12.00 -9.75
N PHE A 227 -9.02 -12.05 -10.62
CA PHE A 227 -8.40 -10.87 -11.22
C PHE A 227 -8.99 -10.56 -12.59
N ARG A 228 -9.27 -9.28 -12.84
CA ARG A 228 -9.69 -8.76 -14.16
C ARG A 228 -8.95 -7.49 -14.49
N ARG A 229 -8.60 -7.30 -15.76
CA ARG A 229 -8.01 -6.07 -16.29
C ARG A 229 -8.99 -5.48 -17.30
N PRO A 230 -9.96 -4.65 -16.88
CA PRO A 230 -11.02 -4.14 -17.76
C PRO A 230 -10.48 -3.24 -18.88
N ASP A 231 -9.38 -2.52 -18.63
CA ASP A 231 -8.74 -1.62 -19.58
C ASP A 231 -7.21 -1.58 -19.36
N PHE A 232 -6.52 -0.69 -20.06
CA PHE A 232 -5.06 -0.61 -19.97
C PHE A 232 -4.58 -0.23 -18.56
N GLY A 233 -5.28 0.64 -17.86
CA GLY A 233 -4.80 1.30 -16.65
C GLY A 233 -5.37 0.78 -15.34
N HIS A 234 -6.37 -0.10 -15.38
CA HIS A 234 -7.04 -0.59 -14.18
C HIS A 234 -6.97 -2.11 -14.05
N LEU A 235 -6.82 -2.54 -12.81
CA LEU A 235 -6.92 -3.92 -12.36
C LEU A 235 -8.04 -3.99 -11.32
N GLU A 236 -8.75 -5.11 -11.30
CA GLU A 236 -9.78 -5.43 -10.32
C GLU A 236 -9.51 -6.79 -9.70
N MET A 237 -9.78 -6.92 -8.40
CA MET A 237 -9.68 -8.18 -7.66
C MET A 237 -10.89 -8.36 -6.74
N GLN A 238 -11.39 -9.58 -6.66
CA GLN A 238 -12.27 -10.03 -5.58
C GLN A 238 -11.65 -11.23 -4.90
N ALA A 239 -11.78 -11.35 -3.58
CA ALA A 239 -11.28 -12.48 -2.83
C ALA A 239 -12.44 -13.17 -2.11
N THR A 240 -12.58 -14.48 -2.33
CA THR A 240 -13.43 -15.37 -1.54
C THR A 240 -12.59 -16.03 -0.46
N ILE A 241 -13.01 -15.88 0.79
CA ILE A 241 -12.39 -16.47 1.97
C ILE A 241 -13.22 -17.70 2.36
N ASP A 242 -12.61 -18.88 2.24
CA ASP A 242 -13.16 -20.14 2.72
C ASP A 242 -12.24 -20.68 3.81
N ASP A 243 -12.66 -20.56 5.06
CA ASP A 243 -11.95 -21.13 6.20
C ASP A 243 -13.00 -21.69 7.17
N PRO A 244 -13.25 -23.01 7.13
CA PRO A 244 -14.30 -23.62 7.94
C PRO A 244 -13.96 -23.65 9.43
N LYS A 245 -12.71 -23.38 9.84
CA LYS A 245 -12.37 -23.23 11.27
C LYS A 245 -12.73 -21.84 11.77
N ALA A 246 -12.51 -20.79 10.98
CA ALA A 246 -12.74 -19.40 11.38
C ALA A 246 -14.14 -18.85 11.03
N TYR A 247 -14.77 -19.36 9.97
CA TYR A 247 -16.06 -18.90 9.44
C TYR A 247 -17.05 -20.05 9.29
N THR A 248 -18.35 -19.76 9.37
CA THR A 248 -19.41 -20.78 9.25
C THR A 248 -19.83 -21.05 7.80
N LYS A 249 -19.51 -20.13 6.88
CA LYS A 249 -19.62 -20.29 5.43
C LYS A 249 -18.59 -19.39 4.74
N PRO A 250 -18.20 -19.68 3.49
CA PRO A 250 -17.36 -18.79 2.70
C PRO A 250 -18.03 -17.43 2.50
N TRP A 251 -17.22 -16.38 2.41
CA TRP A 251 -17.67 -15.01 2.12
C TRP A 251 -16.75 -14.38 1.07
N THR A 252 -17.24 -13.38 0.35
CA THR A 252 -16.51 -12.75 -0.77
C THR A 252 -16.46 -11.24 -0.60
N SER A 253 -15.26 -10.67 -0.73
CA SER A 253 -15.05 -9.23 -0.67
C SER A 253 -15.81 -8.48 -1.77
N THR A 254 -16.06 -7.19 -1.56
CA THR A 254 -16.39 -6.31 -2.68
C THR A 254 -15.19 -6.12 -3.61
N THR A 255 -15.40 -5.56 -4.80
CA THR A 255 -14.31 -5.38 -5.79
C THR A 255 -13.29 -4.37 -5.30
N GLN A 256 -12.06 -4.83 -5.15
CA GLN A 256 -10.89 -3.98 -4.97
C GLN A 256 -10.36 -3.52 -6.32
N LYS A 257 -9.91 -2.27 -6.38
CA LYS A 257 -9.39 -1.61 -7.58
C LYS A 257 -7.95 -1.16 -7.39
N PHE A 258 -7.24 -1.16 -8.50
CA PHE A 258 -5.83 -0.78 -8.57
C PHE A 258 -5.61 0.00 -9.86
N HIS A 259 -4.63 0.89 -9.82
CA HIS A 259 -4.18 1.64 -10.99
C HIS A 259 -2.75 1.25 -11.38
N LEU A 260 -2.48 1.34 -12.67
CA LEU A 260 -1.17 1.07 -13.25
C LEU A 260 -0.23 2.27 -13.01
N LEU A 261 0.93 2.02 -12.44
CA LEU A 261 2.02 3.00 -12.35
C LEU A 261 2.85 2.95 -13.64
N LEU A 262 2.92 4.09 -14.34
CA LEU A 262 3.72 4.24 -15.55
C LEU A 262 5.08 4.85 -15.25
N GLY A 263 6.08 4.47 -16.03
CA GLY A 263 7.38 5.13 -15.98
C GLY A 263 8.21 4.78 -14.75
N THR A 264 7.85 3.74 -14.00
CA THR A 264 8.48 3.35 -12.72
C THR A 264 8.72 1.85 -12.62
N ASP A 265 9.46 1.45 -11.59
CA ASP A 265 9.55 0.07 -11.11
C ASP A 265 9.36 0.04 -9.58
N ILE A 266 9.22 -1.15 -9.00
CA ILE A 266 9.25 -1.34 -7.54
C ILE A 266 10.65 -1.07 -6.99
N LEU A 267 10.71 -0.55 -5.77
CA LEU A 267 11.94 -0.18 -5.09
C LEU A 267 12.36 -1.21 -4.04
N GLU A 268 13.59 -1.05 -3.54
CA GLU A 268 14.04 -1.71 -2.33
C GLU A 268 13.30 -1.16 -1.11
N PHE A 269 12.61 -2.04 -0.39
CA PHE A 269 12.03 -1.71 0.91
C PHE A 269 12.41 -2.75 1.98
N ILE A 270 13.19 -2.32 2.97
CA ILE A 270 13.57 -3.12 4.13
C ILE A 270 12.85 -2.60 5.38
N CYS A 271 11.84 -3.33 5.85
CA CYS A 271 11.00 -2.89 6.98
C CYS A 271 11.79 -2.63 8.28
N ILE A 272 12.87 -3.38 8.51
CA ILE A 272 13.71 -3.22 9.70
C ILE A 272 14.72 -2.08 9.59
N GLU A 273 14.91 -1.49 8.40
CA GLU A 273 15.85 -0.40 8.20
C GLU A 273 15.28 0.90 8.75
N GLY A 274 15.84 1.38 9.86
CA GLY A 274 15.36 2.60 10.53
C GLY A 274 14.10 2.39 11.38
N GLU A 275 13.69 1.13 11.61
CA GLU A 275 12.58 0.75 12.48
C GLU A 275 12.86 1.21 13.93
N LYS A 276 11.90 1.96 14.51
CA LYS A 276 11.98 2.53 15.87
C LYS A 276 10.67 2.43 16.64
N ASP A 277 9.63 1.91 16.01
CA ASP A 277 8.26 1.94 16.51
C ASP A 277 7.94 0.71 17.38
N LEU A 278 8.57 -0.44 17.12
CA LEU A 278 8.36 -1.69 17.84
C LEU A 278 8.52 -1.55 19.36
N PRO A 279 9.54 -0.83 19.91
CA PRO A 279 9.64 -0.57 21.35
C PRO A 279 8.52 0.30 21.93
N HIS A 280 7.77 1.00 21.07
CA HIS A 280 6.66 1.88 21.43
C HIS A 280 5.29 1.21 21.28
N LEU A 281 5.23 -0.02 20.77
CA LEU A 281 4.01 -0.82 20.70
C LEU A 281 3.69 -1.40 22.09
N ILE A 282 2.87 -0.67 22.84
CA ILE A 282 2.42 -1.07 24.19
C ILE A 282 0.94 -1.39 24.12
N ALA A 283 0.56 -2.61 24.51
CA ALA A 283 -0.84 -2.99 24.67
C ALA A 283 -1.49 -2.12 25.76
N LYS A 284 -2.65 -1.53 25.47
CA LYS A 284 -3.49 -0.87 26.48
C LYS A 284 -4.24 -1.88 27.34
#